data_AF-A0A420HJS0-F1
#
_entry.id   AF-A0A420HJS0-F1
#
_cell.length_a   1.000
_cell.length_b   1.000
_cell.length_c   1.000
_cell.angle_alpha   90.00
_cell.angle_beta   90.00
_cell.angle_gamma   90.00
#
_symmetry.space_group_name_H-M   'P 1'
#
loop_
_entity.id
_entity.type
_entity.pdbx_description
1 polymer ?
#
loop_
_entity_poly.entity_id
_entity_poly.type
_entity_poly.pdbx_seq_one_letter_code
_entity_poly.pdbx_strand_id
1 'polypeptide(L)'
;MALELLTEFSQYTSFIIADKLNDFKLDPVKENVQPEILQTYILQRISWYTVHNWVGGQLHEYFQDDFKNWDKTMMDKCQNSVINLLRDFLVKHGVYVPRDRKIQNSVKFLNILKEEDFHEWTEQEITYQVKHGGGFSPNFDPWYGKGPSESQKVTQLSQCFDNIGILL
;
A
#
# COMPACT_ATOMS: atom_id res chain seq x y z
N MET A 1 7.89 -17.58 12.28
CA MET A 1 8.60 -16.30 12.07
C MET A 1 7.90 -15.30 12.95
N ALA A 2 8.63 -14.58 13.81
CA ALA A 2 8.05 -13.47 14.57
C ALA A 2 8.14 -12.22 13.69
N LEU A 3 7.01 -11.55 13.48
CA LEU A 3 6.94 -10.21 12.93
C LEU A 3 7.34 -9.21 14.00
N GLU A 4 8.34 -8.40 13.69
CA GLU A 4 8.59 -7.15 14.38
C GLU A 4 7.94 -6.03 13.57
N LEU A 5 7.33 -5.08 14.27
CA LEU A 5 6.82 -3.89 13.61
C LEU A 5 8.02 -3.15 13.01
N LEU A 6 8.00 -2.91 11.70
CA LEU A 6 9.09 -2.19 11.05
C LEU A 6 9.31 -0.85 11.74
N THR A 7 10.57 -0.44 11.89
CA THR A 7 10.92 0.78 12.63
C THR A 7 10.21 2.02 12.09
N GLU A 8 9.96 2.05 10.78
CA GLU A 8 9.17 3.09 10.09
C GLU A 8 7.72 3.20 10.57
N PHE A 9 7.16 2.17 11.21
CA PHE A 9 5.82 2.17 11.77
C PHE A 9 5.79 2.28 13.30
N SER A 10 6.94 2.50 13.95
CA SER A 10 7.05 2.63 15.41
C SER A 10 6.12 3.70 16.01
N GLN A 11 5.81 4.76 15.24
CA GLN A 11 4.87 5.82 15.64
C GLN A 11 3.41 5.36 15.83
N TYR A 12 3.06 4.15 15.36
CA TYR A 12 1.71 3.60 15.47
C TYR A 12 1.57 2.58 16.62
N THR A 13 2.65 2.33 17.37
CA THR A 13 2.67 1.36 18.47
C THR A 13 1.62 1.66 19.55
N SER A 14 1.29 2.94 19.76
CA SER A 14 0.24 3.36 20.71
C SER A 14 -1.19 2.98 20.30
N PHE A 15 -1.40 2.56 19.05
CA PHE A 15 -2.73 2.23 18.51
C PHE A 15 -2.99 0.72 18.41
N ILE A 16 -2.02 -0.11 18.78
CA ILE A 16 -2.09 -1.56 18.61
C ILE A 16 -1.92 -2.30 19.93
N ILE A 17 -2.31 -3.58 19.93
CA ILE A 17 -2.03 -4.53 20.99
C ILE A 17 -0.79 -5.31 20.56
N ALA A 18 0.37 -4.93 21.09
CA ALA A 18 1.67 -5.48 20.69
C ALA A 18 1.71 -7.01 20.76
N ASP A 19 1.13 -7.60 21.80
CA ASP A 19 1.07 -9.06 22.01
C ASP A 19 0.30 -9.79 20.91
N LYS A 20 -0.62 -9.10 20.23
CA LYS A 20 -1.45 -9.63 19.14
C LYS A 20 -0.81 -9.46 17.76
N LEU A 21 0.29 -8.71 17.64
CA LEU A 21 0.98 -8.50 16.36
C LEU A 21 1.48 -9.82 15.75
N ASN A 22 1.84 -10.80 16.58
CA ASN A 22 2.31 -12.12 16.17
C ASN A 22 1.23 -13.21 16.21
N ASP A 23 -0.01 -12.84 16.55
CA ASP A 23 -1.15 -13.76 16.53
C ASP A 23 -1.70 -13.83 15.09
N PHE A 24 -1.15 -14.73 14.27
CA PHE A 24 -1.61 -14.93 12.89
C PHE A 24 -3.01 -15.54 12.79
N LYS A 25 -3.60 -15.95 13.92
CA LYS A 25 -4.98 -16.43 14.00
C LYS A 25 -5.95 -15.32 14.41
N LEU A 26 -5.45 -14.09 14.59
CA LEU A 26 -6.26 -12.92 14.90
C LEU A 26 -7.35 -12.74 13.84
N ASP A 27 -8.59 -12.85 14.27
CA ASP A 27 -9.77 -12.61 13.45
C ASP A 27 -10.52 -11.39 14.01
N PRO A 28 -10.35 -10.20 13.40
CA PRO A 28 -10.94 -8.97 13.91
C PRO A 28 -12.48 -8.99 13.92
N VAL A 29 -13.12 -9.86 13.12
CA VAL A 29 -14.58 -9.99 13.07
C VAL A 29 -15.09 -10.73 14.31
N LYS A 30 -14.33 -11.70 14.82
CA LYS A 30 -14.70 -12.49 16.01
C LYS A 30 -14.34 -11.81 17.33
N GLU A 31 -13.34 -10.94 17.34
CA GLU A 31 -12.78 -10.28 18.53
C GLU A 31 -13.53 -8.97 18.91
N ASN A 32 -14.85 -8.94 18.77
CA ASN A 32 -15.73 -7.81 19.16
C ASN A 32 -15.41 -6.46 18.47
N VAL A 33 -14.65 -6.46 17.36
CA VAL A 33 -14.45 -5.30 16.48
C VAL A 33 -13.97 -4.06 17.25
N GLN A 34 -13.01 -4.24 18.17
CA GLN A 34 -12.38 -3.14 18.90
C GLN A 34 -11.38 -2.40 18.00
N PRO A 35 -11.29 -1.06 18.07
CA PRO A 35 -10.36 -0.27 17.24
C PRO A 35 -8.91 -0.76 17.32
N GLU A 36 -8.42 -1.09 18.51
CA GLU A 36 -7.05 -1.55 18.74
C GLU A 36 -6.78 -2.88 18.03
N ILE A 37 -7.74 -3.80 18.04
CA ILE A 37 -7.64 -5.10 17.33
C ILE A 37 -7.62 -4.89 15.82
N LEU A 38 -8.50 -4.03 15.30
CA LEU A 38 -8.58 -3.72 13.87
C LEU A 38 -7.27 -3.11 13.37
N GLN A 39 -6.75 -2.12 14.10
CA GLN A 39 -5.50 -1.46 13.74
C GLN A 39 -4.30 -2.40 13.87
N THR A 40 -4.30 -3.28 14.89
CA THR A 40 -3.29 -4.34 15.04
C THR A 40 -3.29 -5.25 13.82
N TYR A 41 -4.47 -5.67 13.35
CA TYR A 41 -4.60 -6.50 12.16
C TYR A 41 -4.06 -5.80 10.90
N ILE A 42 -4.38 -4.51 10.69
CA ILE A 42 -3.84 -3.72 9.57
C ILE A 42 -2.31 -3.69 9.61
N LEU A 43 -1.73 -3.37 10.77
CA LEU A 43 -0.27 -3.28 10.92
C LEU A 43 0.43 -4.63 10.77
N GLN A 44 -0.18 -5.70 11.28
CA GLN A 44 0.28 -7.07 11.08
C GLN A 44 0.32 -7.40 9.59
N ARG A 45 -0.74 -7.08 8.84
CA ARG A 45 -0.80 -7.36 7.39
C ARG A 45 0.18 -6.55 6.58
N ILE A 46 0.32 -5.25 6.85
CA ILE A 46 1.37 -4.44 6.22
C ILE A 46 2.75 -5.04 6.46
N SER A 47 3.07 -5.42 7.72
CA SER A 47 4.37 -6.03 8.05
C SER A 47 4.57 -7.36 7.31
N TRP A 48 3.52 -8.17 7.22
CA TRP A 48 3.54 -9.43 6.49
C TRP A 48 3.80 -9.24 4.99
N TYR A 49 3.08 -8.30 4.36
CA TYR A 49 3.26 -7.97 2.95
C TYR A 49 4.68 -7.49 2.65
N THR A 50 5.25 -6.66 3.54
CA THR A 50 6.63 -6.17 3.38
C THR A 50 7.64 -7.30 3.46
N VAL A 51 7.53 -8.21 4.45
CA VAL A 51 8.46 -9.34 4.60
C VAL A 51 8.46 -10.25 3.36
N HIS A 52 7.31 -10.35 2.68
CA HIS A 52 7.18 -11.17 1.47
C HIS A 52 7.47 -10.41 0.17
N ASN A 53 7.72 -9.10 0.25
CA ASN A 53 7.92 -8.21 -0.90
C ASN A 53 6.79 -8.28 -1.94
N TRP A 54 5.55 -8.47 -1.49
CA TRP A 54 4.41 -8.51 -2.41
C TRP A 54 4.10 -7.13 -3.00
N VAL A 55 3.84 -7.13 -4.31
CA VAL A 55 3.52 -5.93 -5.11
C VAL A 55 2.48 -6.26 -6.18
N GLY A 56 1.86 -5.23 -6.76
CA GLY A 56 0.96 -5.32 -7.89
C GLY A 56 -0.22 -6.27 -7.65
N GLY A 57 -0.54 -7.07 -8.66
CA GLY A 57 -1.67 -8.02 -8.63
C GLY A 57 -1.58 -9.02 -7.47
N GLN A 58 -0.37 -9.49 -7.14
CA GLN A 58 -0.20 -10.42 -6.01
C GLN A 58 -0.59 -9.76 -4.68
N LEU A 59 -0.15 -8.52 -4.43
CA LEU A 59 -0.56 -7.77 -3.24
C LEU A 59 -2.07 -7.49 -3.24
N HIS A 60 -2.64 -7.20 -4.40
CA HIS A 60 -4.08 -6.97 -4.54
C HIS A 60 -4.89 -8.20 -4.11
N GLU A 61 -4.56 -9.39 -4.61
CA GLU A 61 -5.25 -10.64 -4.27
C GLU A 61 -5.19 -10.94 -2.77
N TYR A 62 -4.00 -10.86 -2.15
CA TYR A 62 -3.87 -11.10 -0.72
C TYR A 62 -4.60 -10.05 0.12
N PHE A 63 -4.57 -8.78 -0.30
CA PHE A 63 -5.33 -7.73 0.34
C PHE A 63 -6.84 -8.01 0.29
N GLN A 64 -7.37 -8.46 -0.85
CA GLN A 64 -8.77 -8.85 -0.96
C GLN A 64 -9.10 -10.01 -0.02
N ASP A 65 -8.27 -11.05 0.01
CA ASP A 65 -8.50 -12.23 0.85
C ASP A 65 -8.47 -11.93 2.35
N ASP A 66 -7.50 -11.13 2.80
CA ASP A 66 -7.33 -10.77 4.20
C ASP A 66 -8.45 -9.86 4.71
N PHE A 67 -8.96 -8.98 3.86
CA PHE A 67 -9.96 -7.99 4.23
C PHE A 67 -11.39 -8.34 3.75
N LYS A 68 -11.63 -9.49 3.10
CA LYS A 68 -12.93 -9.86 2.50
C LYS A 68 -14.15 -9.76 3.40
N ASN A 69 -13.98 -9.96 4.71
CA ASN A 69 -15.06 -9.90 5.69
C ASN A 69 -15.15 -8.54 6.40
N TRP A 70 -14.37 -7.55 5.97
CA TRP A 70 -14.41 -6.21 6.54
C TRP A 70 -15.54 -5.40 5.93
N ASP A 71 -16.22 -4.62 6.78
CA ASP A 71 -17.23 -3.66 6.35
C ASP A 71 -16.78 -2.21 6.57
N LYS A 72 -17.65 -1.27 6.19
CA LYS A 72 -17.38 0.16 6.32
C LYS A 72 -17.20 0.57 7.78
N THR A 73 -18.01 0.00 8.67
CA THR A 73 -17.99 0.32 10.10
C THR A 73 -16.69 -0.11 10.76
N MET A 74 -16.13 -1.26 10.37
CA MET A 74 -14.81 -1.72 10.80
C MET A 74 -13.72 -0.74 10.35
N MET A 75 -13.72 -0.35 9.08
CA MET A 75 -12.74 0.60 8.55
C MET A 75 -12.85 1.99 9.23
N ASP A 76 -14.07 2.48 9.44
CA ASP A 76 -14.33 3.80 10.06
C ASP A 76 -13.98 3.86 11.56
N LYS A 77 -13.88 2.71 12.25
CA LYS A 77 -13.43 2.63 13.64
C LYS A 77 -11.93 2.85 13.81
N CYS A 78 -11.15 2.64 12.75
CA CYS A 78 -9.71 2.77 12.80
C CYS A 78 -9.29 4.25 12.83
N GLN A 79 -8.14 4.55 13.43
CA GLN A 79 -7.56 5.89 13.34
C GLN A 79 -7.24 6.23 11.88
N ASN A 80 -7.56 7.47 11.50
CA ASN A 80 -7.30 7.98 10.15
C ASN A 80 -5.83 7.84 9.73
N SER A 81 -4.90 7.96 10.67
CA SER A 81 -3.46 7.80 10.42
C SER A 81 -3.10 6.36 10.00
N VAL A 82 -3.76 5.35 10.57
CA VAL A 82 -3.59 3.92 10.22
C VAL A 82 -4.23 3.62 8.86
N ILE A 83 -5.42 4.16 8.61
CA ILE A 83 -6.11 4.04 7.32
C ILE A 83 -5.29 4.69 6.19
N ASN A 84 -4.71 5.86 6.44
CA ASN A 84 -3.83 6.53 5.49
C ASN A 84 -2.53 5.75 5.26
N LEU A 85 -1.96 5.14 6.31
CA LEU A 85 -0.79 4.27 6.20
C LEU A 85 -1.08 3.09 5.26
N LEU A 86 -2.19 2.38 5.48
CA LEU A 86 -2.60 1.26 4.63
C LEU A 86 -2.76 1.70 3.17
N ARG A 87 -3.42 2.83 2.93
CA ARG A 87 -3.60 3.38 1.58
C ARG A 87 -2.25 3.65 0.92
N ASP A 88 -1.36 4.36 1.62
CA ASP A 88 -0.07 4.75 1.09
C ASP A 88 0.82 3.54 0.82
N PHE A 89 0.74 2.53 1.68
CA PHE A 89 1.40 1.24 1.48
C PHE A 89 0.93 0.56 0.19
N LEU A 90 -0.38 0.35 0.05
CA LEU A 90 -0.98 -0.29 -1.13
C LEU A 90 -0.61 0.43 -2.42
N VAL A 91 -0.78 1.75 -2.45
CA VAL A 91 -0.48 2.60 -3.61
C VAL A 91 0.99 2.52 -4.01
N LYS A 92 1.92 2.63 -3.05
CA LYS A 92 3.36 2.53 -3.33
C LYS A 92 3.76 1.16 -3.86
N HIS A 93 3.04 0.11 -3.48
CA HIS A 93 3.32 -1.26 -3.90
C HIS A 93 2.48 -1.70 -5.10
N GLY A 94 1.83 -0.76 -5.79
CA GLY A 94 1.20 -1.02 -7.09
C GLY A 94 -0.28 -1.38 -7.05
N VAL A 95 -0.94 -1.32 -5.90
CA VAL A 95 -2.40 -1.44 -5.82
C VAL A 95 -3.02 -0.04 -5.94
N TYR A 96 -3.79 0.19 -7.00
CA TYR A 96 -4.37 1.50 -7.23
C TYR A 96 -5.44 1.83 -6.17
N VAL A 97 -5.33 3.02 -5.57
CA VAL A 97 -6.35 3.58 -4.68
C VAL A 97 -6.60 5.04 -5.06
N PRO A 98 -7.82 5.41 -5.49
CA PRO A 98 -8.12 6.78 -5.91
C PRO A 98 -7.81 7.83 -4.84
N ARG A 99 -7.16 8.93 -5.24
CA ARG A 99 -6.85 10.06 -4.34
C ARG A 99 -7.99 11.08 -4.16
N ASP A 100 -9.22 10.73 -4.57
CA ASP A 100 -10.39 11.60 -4.45
C ASP A 100 -10.69 11.93 -2.97
N ARG A 101 -10.70 13.22 -2.64
CA ARG A 101 -11.00 13.72 -1.28
C ARG A 101 -12.49 13.66 -0.93
N LYS A 102 -13.37 13.54 -1.93
CA LYS A 102 -14.83 13.43 -1.73
C LYS A 102 -15.24 12.05 -1.24
N ILE A 103 -14.43 11.03 -1.54
CA ILE A 103 -14.69 9.64 -1.17
C ILE A 103 -13.84 9.29 0.05
N GLN A 104 -14.47 8.75 1.09
CA GLN A 104 -13.78 8.28 2.28
C GLN A 104 -12.91 7.06 1.95
N ASN A 105 -11.74 6.92 2.60
CA ASN A 105 -10.84 5.80 2.35
C ASN A 105 -11.49 4.44 2.66
N SER A 106 -12.39 4.37 3.66
CA SER A 106 -13.17 3.17 3.94
C SER A 106 -13.97 2.71 2.72
N VAL A 107 -14.66 3.62 2.04
CA VAL A 107 -15.40 3.32 0.81
C VAL A 107 -14.47 2.86 -0.31
N LYS A 108 -13.32 3.51 -0.47
CA LYS A 108 -12.34 3.12 -1.52
C LYS A 108 -11.83 1.71 -1.32
N PHE A 109 -11.47 1.34 -0.09
CA PHE A 109 -11.00 -0.02 0.20
C PHE A 109 -12.10 -1.03 -0.07
N LEU A 110 -13.34 -0.78 0.35
CA LEU A 110 -14.45 -1.69 0.05
C LEU A 110 -14.74 -1.85 -1.45
N ASN A 111 -14.46 -0.82 -2.26
CA ASN A 111 -14.55 -0.94 -3.71
C ASN A 111 -13.47 -1.90 -4.22
N ILE A 112 -12.22 -1.75 -3.76
CA ILE A 112 -11.11 -2.66 -4.11
C ILE A 112 -11.42 -4.10 -3.71
N LEU A 113 -12.04 -4.33 -2.54
CA LEU A 113 -12.45 -5.68 -2.12
C LEU A 113 -13.50 -6.32 -3.04
N LYS A 114 -14.17 -5.53 -3.87
CA LYS A 114 -15.22 -5.97 -4.81
C LYS A 114 -14.76 -5.93 -6.27
N GLU A 115 -13.55 -5.44 -6.53
CA GLU A 115 -12.99 -5.41 -7.88
C GLU A 115 -12.71 -6.84 -8.35
N GLU A 116 -13.34 -7.25 -9.45
CA GLU A 116 -13.11 -8.57 -10.05
C GLU A 116 -11.76 -8.60 -10.78
N ASP A 117 -11.42 -7.48 -11.44
CA ASP A 117 -10.19 -7.33 -12.23
C ASP A 117 -9.21 -6.38 -11.54
N PHE A 118 -7.91 -6.69 -11.62
CA PHE A 118 -6.85 -5.82 -11.13
C PHE A 118 -6.74 -4.55 -12.00
N HIS A 119 -6.78 -3.38 -11.36
CA HIS A 119 -6.62 -2.09 -12.06
C HIS A 119 -5.19 -1.91 -12.59
N GLU A 120 -5.05 -1.87 -13.92
CA GLU A 120 -3.80 -1.48 -14.57
C GLU A 120 -3.58 0.03 -14.50
N TRP A 121 -2.39 0.43 -14.04
CA TRP A 121 -2.02 1.84 -13.95
C TRP A 121 -1.97 2.52 -15.33
N THR A 122 -2.64 3.66 -15.44
CA THR A 122 -2.52 4.55 -16.59
C THR A 122 -1.30 5.47 -16.45
N GLU A 123 -0.74 5.95 -17.57
CA GLU A 123 0.44 6.85 -17.53
C GLU A 123 0.17 8.12 -16.70
N GLN A 124 -1.07 8.60 -16.73
CA GLN A 124 -1.52 9.77 -15.98
C GLN A 124 -1.50 9.51 -14.47
N GLU A 125 -1.99 8.35 -14.03
CA GLU A 125 -1.97 7.92 -12.63
C GLU A 125 -0.54 7.69 -12.13
N ILE A 126 0.31 7.06 -12.94
CA ILE A 126 1.73 6.85 -12.62
C ILE A 126 2.42 8.19 -12.44
N THR A 127 2.26 9.10 -13.42
CA THR A 127 2.84 10.45 -13.36
C THR A 127 2.35 11.22 -12.14
N TYR A 128 1.06 11.11 -11.82
CA TYR A 128 0.49 11.75 -10.64
C TYR A 128 1.09 11.19 -9.35
N GLN A 129 1.19 9.87 -9.24
CA GLN A 129 1.76 9.19 -8.07
C GLN A 129 3.24 9.52 -7.87
N VAL A 130 4.02 9.61 -8.95
CA VAL A 130 5.42 10.06 -8.90
C VAL A 130 5.51 11.52 -8.44
N LYS A 131 4.70 12.43 -8.99
CA LYS A 131 4.76 13.86 -8.67
C LYS A 131 4.22 14.22 -7.29
N HIS A 132 3.17 13.54 -6.83
CA HIS A 132 2.39 13.98 -5.67
C HIS A 132 2.24 12.90 -4.58
N GLY A 133 2.56 11.65 -4.90
CA GLY A 133 2.32 10.50 -4.03
C GLY A 133 3.54 9.88 -3.40
N GLY A 134 4.73 10.40 -3.71
CA GLY A 134 6.01 9.89 -3.19
C GLY A 134 6.57 8.70 -3.97
N GLY A 135 6.10 8.47 -5.21
CA GLY A 135 6.60 7.41 -6.08
C GLY A 135 6.12 6.01 -5.73
N PHE A 136 6.84 5.01 -6.22
CA PHE A 136 6.56 3.58 -6.04
C PHE A 136 7.70 2.90 -5.30
N SER A 137 7.40 1.75 -4.70
CA SER A 137 8.39 0.84 -4.13
C SER A 137 9.37 0.38 -5.21
N PRO A 138 10.68 0.23 -4.92
CA PRO A 138 11.65 -0.29 -5.87
C PRO A 138 11.30 -1.68 -6.44
N ASN A 139 10.49 -2.45 -5.71
CA ASN A 139 10.06 -3.79 -6.11
C ASN A 139 8.88 -3.77 -7.09
N PHE A 140 8.30 -2.61 -7.39
CA PHE A 140 7.18 -2.46 -8.32
C PHE A 140 7.58 -1.58 -9.50
N ASP A 141 7.49 -2.14 -10.71
CA ASP A 141 7.61 -1.37 -11.95
C ASP A 141 6.21 -1.00 -12.49
N PRO A 142 5.76 0.25 -12.35
CA PRO A 142 4.46 0.68 -12.85
C PRO A 142 4.38 0.72 -14.38
N TRP A 143 5.51 0.60 -15.08
CA TRP A 143 5.60 0.64 -16.55
C TRP A 143 5.71 -0.75 -17.17
N TYR A 144 5.67 -1.82 -16.36
CA TYR A 144 5.82 -3.18 -16.86
C TYR A 144 4.86 -3.47 -18.03
N GLY A 145 5.39 -3.94 -19.16
CA GLY A 145 4.62 -4.23 -20.37
C GLY A 145 4.27 -3.01 -21.24
N LYS A 146 4.47 -1.78 -20.76
CA LYS A 146 4.35 -0.55 -21.56
C LYS A 146 5.75 -0.16 -22.03
N GLY A 147 5.96 -0.18 -23.34
CA GLY A 147 7.24 0.26 -23.94
C GLY A 147 7.62 1.67 -23.45
N PRO A 148 8.91 2.06 -23.48
CA PRO A 148 9.36 3.29 -22.85
C PRO A 148 8.61 4.50 -23.42
N SER A 149 7.92 5.23 -22.56
CA SER A 149 7.25 6.48 -22.93
C SER A 149 8.30 7.53 -23.32
N GLU A 150 7.94 8.50 -24.16
CA GLU A 150 8.86 9.59 -24.57
C GLU A 150 9.42 10.36 -23.37
N SER A 151 8.64 10.45 -22.28
CA SER A 151 9.08 11.07 -21.03
C SER A 151 10.23 10.33 -20.32
N GLN A 152 10.30 8.99 -20.46
CA GLN A 152 11.40 8.18 -19.91
C GLN A 152 12.69 8.34 -20.72
N LYS A 153 12.59 8.61 -22.03
CA LYS A 153 13.77 8.92 -22.87
C LYS A 153 14.46 10.19 -22.39
N VAL A 154 13.71 11.21 -21.99
CA VAL A 154 14.27 12.49 -21.53
C VAL A 154 14.99 12.35 -20.19
N THR A 155 14.44 11.58 -19.24
CA THR A 155 15.08 11.35 -17.93
C THR A 155 16.30 10.42 -18.02
N GLN A 156 16.26 9.39 -18.86
CA GLN A 156 17.45 8.53 -19.10
C GLN A 156 18.56 9.29 -19.84
N LEU A 157 18.23 10.17 -20.79
CA LEU A 157 19.21 11.02 -21.45
C LEU A 157 19.88 11.96 -20.45
N SER A 158 19.15 12.60 -19.53
CA SER A 158 19.76 13.50 -18.54
C SER A 158 20.71 12.75 -17.58
N GLN A 159 20.34 11.54 -17.14
CA GLN A 159 21.19 10.71 -16.29
C GLN A 159 22.46 10.20 -17.00
N CYS A 160 22.44 10.07 -18.33
CA CYS A 160 23.63 9.71 -19.12
C CYS A 160 24.57 10.91 -19.36
N PHE A 161 24.06 12.15 -19.41
CA PHE A 161 24.90 13.34 -19.60
C PHE A 161 25.68 13.74 -18.34
N ASP A 162 25.18 13.45 -17.15
CA ASP A 162 25.87 13.75 -15.88
C ASP A 162 27.11 12.85 -15.65
N ASN A 163 27.27 11.74 -16.39
CA ASN A 163 28.40 10.82 -16.26
C ASN A 163 29.53 11.04 -17.29
N ILE A 164 29.42 12.03 -18.18
CA ILE A 164 30.48 12.35 -19.18
C ILE A 164 31.33 13.55 -18.74
N GLY A 165 31.08 14.11 -17.54
CA GLY A 165 31.67 15.36 -17.06
C GLY A 165 32.85 15.27 -16.09
N ILE A 166 33.57 14.14 -15.97
CA ILE A 166 34.83 14.08 -15.20
C ILE A 166 35.87 13.25 -15.97
N LEU A 167 36.48 13.88 -16.98
CA LEU A 167 37.82 13.54 -17.45
C LEU A 167 38.30 14.70 -18.32
N LEU A 168 38.92 15.69 -17.68
CA LEU A 168 40.05 16.50 -18.15
C LEU A 168 40.57 17.35 -16.98
#